data_AF-A0A963GB06-F1
#
_entry.id   AF-A0A963GB06-F1
#
_cell.length_a   1.000
_cell.length_b   1.000
_cell.length_c   1.000
_cell.angle_alpha   90.00
_cell.angle_beta   90.00
_cell.angle_gamma   90.00
#
_symmetry.space_group_name_H-M   'P 1'
#
loop_
_entity.id
_entity.type
_entity.pdbx_description
1 polymer ?
#
loop_
_entity_poly.entity_id
_entity_poly.type
_entity_poly.pdbx_seq_one_letter_code
_entity_poly.pdbx_strand_id
1 'polypeptide(L)'
;MIELRTRLDLLVDDGEVGDSLLAAVRHAMAMADTTLLPLTVYHAPDASEGCWAVTNTVSPRLYKARLFVTVLPSRYFSGYWAY
;
A
#
# COMPACT_ATOMS: atom_id res chain seq x y z
N MET A 1 -12.08 -1.40 11.94
CA MET A 1 -10.86 -2.16 11.58
C MET A 1 -11.12 -3.43 10.75
N ILE A 2 -12.35 -3.96 10.71
CA ILE A 2 -12.72 -5.15 9.91
C ILE A 2 -12.84 -4.81 8.41
N GLU A 3 -13.33 -3.62 8.07
CA GLU A 3 -13.65 -3.22 6.69
C GLU A 3 -12.44 -3.07 5.74
N LEU A 4 -11.26 -2.77 6.29
CA LEU A 4 -10.01 -2.64 5.52
C LEU A 4 -9.40 -4.00 5.18
N ARG A 5 -9.62 -5.01 6.01
CA ARG A 5 -9.22 -6.40 5.71
C ARG A 5 -10.02 -6.93 4.52
N THR A 6 -11.34 -6.75 4.54
CA THR A 6 -12.25 -7.29 3.52
C THR A 6 -11.95 -6.76 2.10
N ARG A 7 -11.51 -5.49 1.99
CA ARG A 7 -11.17 -4.88 0.69
C ARG A 7 -9.77 -5.27 0.19
N LEU A 8 -8.85 -5.59 1.10
CA LEU A 8 -7.53 -6.08 0.71
C LEU A 8 -7.61 -7.53 0.24
N ASP A 9 -8.42 -8.35 0.93
CA ASP A 9 -8.67 -9.74 0.53
C ASP A 9 -9.30 -9.83 -0.88
N LEU A 10 -10.20 -8.89 -1.23
CA LEU A 10 -10.78 -8.77 -2.58
C LEU A 10 -9.76 -8.37 -3.68
N LEU A 11 -8.64 -7.74 -3.31
CA LEU A 11 -7.53 -7.44 -4.23
C LEU A 11 -6.51 -8.58 -4.32
N VAL A 12 -6.59 -9.54 -3.40
CA VAL A 12 -5.61 -10.61 -3.16
C VAL A 12 -6.08 -11.97 -3.73
N ASP A 13 -7.28 -12.04 -4.33
CA ASP A 13 -7.89 -13.26 -4.87
C ASP A 13 -7.14 -13.92 -6.06
N ASP A 14 -5.98 -13.39 -6.49
CA ASP A 14 -5.15 -13.88 -7.61
C ASP A 14 -3.85 -14.60 -7.19
N GLY A 15 -3.84 -15.37 -6.10
CA GLY A 15 -2.71 -16.27 -5.76
C GLY A 15 -1.40 -15.55 -5.33
N GLU A 16 -0.23 -15.97 -5.85
CA GLU A 16 1.11 -15.44 -5.43
C GLU A 16 1.25 -13.91 -5.53
N VAL A 17 0.49 -13.27 -6.43
CA VAL A 17 0.44 -11.81 -6.57
C VAL A 17 -0.21 -11.14 -5.34
N GLY A 18 -1.19 -11.81 -4.74
CA GLY A 18 -1.86 -11.36 -3.53
C GLY A 18 -0.96 -11.40 -2.29
N ASP A 19 -0.16 -12.46 -2.12
CA ASP A 19 0.75 -12.59 -0.97
C ASP A 19 1.92 -11.58 -1.04
N SER A 20 2.48 -11.39 -2.23
CA SER A 20 3.54 -10.40 -2.46
C SER A 20 3.05 -8.96 -2.28
N LEU A 21 1.83 -8.64 -2.73
CA LEU A 21 1.18 -7.36 -2.50
C LEU A 21 0.94 -7.13 -1.00
N LEU A 22 0.38 -8.14 -0.32
CA LEU A 22 0.09 -8.08 1.11
C LEU A 22 1.36 -7.84 1.94
N ALA A 23 2.47 -8.49 1.60
CA ALA A 23 3.77 -8.27 2.23
C ALA A 23 4.24 -6.82 2.02
N ALA A 24 4.15 -6.29 0.80
CA ALA A 24 4.55 -4.92 0.49
C ALA A 24 3.67 -3.88 1.20
N VAL A 25 2.36 -4.11 1.29
CA VAL A 25 1.42 -3.24 2.03
C VAL A 25 1.74 -3.23 3.52
N ARG A 26 1.98 -4.40 4.13
CA ARG A 26 2.36 -4.47 5.55
C ARG A 26 3.67 -3.73 5.82
N HIS A 27 4.64 -3.86 4.93
CA HIS A 27 5.90 -3.13 5.03
C HIS A 27 5.67 -1.61 4.93
N ALA A 28 4.88 -1.16 3.96
CA ALA A 28 4.53 0.24 3.80
C ALA A 28 3.75 0.81 5.00
N MET A 29 2.85 0.04 5.61
CA MET A 29 2.16 0.44 6.85
C MET A 29 3.13 0.69 7.98
N ALA A 30 4.03 -0.26 8.27
CA ALA A 30 5.02 -0.11 9.33
C ALA A 30 5.94 1.10 9.10
N MET A 31 6.37 1.31 7.85
CA MET A 31 7.19 2.47 7.50
C MET A 31 6.42 3.79 7.56
N ALA A 32 5.15 3.83 7.14
CA ALA A 32 4.32 5.02 7.16
C ALA A 32 4.04 5.47 8.60
N ASP A 33 3.77 4.51 9.50
CA ASP A 33 3.59 4.80 10.93
C ASP A 33 4.90 5.26 11.60
N THR A 34 6.04 4.70 11.19
CA THR A 34 7.35 5.10 11.73
C THR A 34 7.78 6.49 11.26
N THR A 35 7.61 6.77 9.97
CA THR A 35 8.01 8.03 9.35
C THR A 35 6.98 9.14 9.51
N LEU A 36 5.75 8.78 9.90
CA LEU A 36 4.58 9.67 9.94
C LEU A 36 4.26 10.31 8.59
N LEU A 37 4.67 9.66 7.49
CA LEU A 37 4.46 10.13 6.14
C LEU A 37 3.66 9.09 5.33
N PRO A 38 2.79 9.53 4.41
CA PRO A 38 2.17 8.65 3.43
C PRO A 38 3.22 7.91 2.59
N LEU A 39 2.98 6.62 2.34
CA LEU A 39 3.80 5.80 1.47
C LEU A 39 2.94 5.11 0.42
N THR A 40 3.51 4.88 -0.76
CA THR A 40 2.82 4.27 -1.89
C THR A 40 3.50 2.98 -2.29
N VAL A 41 2.74 1.90 -2.28
CA VAL A 41 3.10 0.62 -2.90
C VAL A 41 2.72 0.68 -4.37
N TYR A 42 3.59 0.27 -5.27
CA TYR A 42 3.30 0.30 -6.71
C TYR A 42 3.89 -0.91 -7.43
N HIS A 43 3.23 -1.31 -8.52
CA HIS A 43 3.74 -2.28 -9.46
C HIS A 43 4.42 -1.55 -10.61
N ALA A 44 5.74 -1.75 -10.75
CA ALA A 44 6.49 -1.16 -11.85
C ALA A 44 6.02 -1.78 -13.19
N PRO A 45 6.07 -1.04 -14.30
CA PRO A 45 5.65 -1.54 -15.60
C PRO A 45 6.53 -2.70 -16.10
N ASP A 46 7.81 -2.69 -15.73
CA ASP A 46 8.81 -3.71 -16.13
C ASP A 46 9.10 -4.74 -15.02
N ALA A 47 8.36 -4.68 -13.91
CA ALA A 47 8.50 -5.68 -12.85
C ALA A 47 7.90 -7.00 -13.32
N SER A 48 8.59 -8.10 -13.02
CA SER A 48 7.99 -9.44 -13.07
C SER A 48 6.72 -9.47 -12.24
N GLU A 49 5.73 -10.26 -12.65
CA GLU A 49 4.51 -10.47 -11.86
C GLU A 49 4.86 -10.81 -10.40
N GLY A 50 4.20 -10.13 -9.46
CA GLY A 50 4.46 -10.28 -8.03
C GLY A 50 5.57 -9.40 -7.45
N CYS A 51 6.22 -8.52 -8.22
CA CYS A 51 7.25 -7.62 -7.70
C CYS A 51 6.69 -6.23 -7.35
N TRP A 52 6.42 -6.01 -6.07
CA TRP A 52 5.88 -4.75 -5.53
C TRP A 52 6.97 -3.91 -4.86
N ALA A 53 6.97 -2.61 -5.15
CA ALA A 53 7.93 -1.67 -4.58
C ALA A 53 7.23 -0.59 -3.74
N VAL A 54 7.93 -0.07 -2.72
CA VAL A 54 7.43 1.02 -1.86
C VAL A 54 8.20 2.30 -2.16
N THR A 55 7.49 3.43 -2.25
CA THR A 55 8.07 4.75 -2.47
C THR A 55 7.22 5.84 -1.81
N ASN A 56 7.67 7.10 -1.86
CA ASN A 56 6.86 8.23 -1.38
C ASN A 56 5.75 8.58 -2.40
N THR A 57 4.72 9.27 -1.94
CA THR A 57 3.53 9.60 -2.76
C THR A 57 3.78 10.54 -3.95
N VAL A 58 4.92 11.22 -3.98
CA VAL A 58 5.28 12.21 -5.00
C VAL A 58 6.34 11.68 -5.97
N SER A 59 6.67 10.39 -5.88
CA SER A 59 7.74 9.78 -6.66
C SER A 59 7.39 9.77 -8.15
N PRO A 60 8.29 10.26 -9.04
CA PRO A 60 8.05 10.21 -10.48
C PRO A 60 7.87 8.80 -11.04
N ARG A 61 8.28 7.77 -10.28
CA ARG A 61 8.08 6.36 -10.62
C ARG A 61 6.60 5.98 -10.69
N LEU A 62 5.75 6.70 -9.96
CA LEU A 62 4.31 6.47 -9.94
C LEU A 62 3.64 6.86 -11.27
N TYR A 63 4.19 7.81 -12.03
CA TYR A 63 3.65 8.18 -13.35
C TYR A 63 3.68 7.03 -14.36
N LYS A 64 4.57 6.06 -14.15
CA LYS A 64 4.71 4.89 -15.01
C LYS A 64 4.12 3.63 -14.38
N ALA A 65 3.61 3.72 -13.15
CA ALA A 65 3.06 2.57 -12.45
C ALA A 65 1.71 2.18 -13.06
N ARG A 66 1.52 0.87 -13.30
CA ARG A 66 0.24 0.35 -13.78
C ARG A 66 -0.82 0.30 -12.68
N LEU A 67 -0.38 0.01 -11.46
CA LEU A 67 -1.21 -0.02 -10.26
C LEU A 67 -0.42 0.50 -9.07
N PHE A 68 -1.09 1.26 -8.21
CA PHE A 68 -0.51 1.76 -6.98
C PHE A 68 -1.57 1.89 -5.87
N VAL A 69 -1.12 1.73 -4.64
CA VAL A 69 -1.92 1.84 -3.41
C VAL A 69 -1.17 2.73 -2.44
N THR A 70 -1.82 3.80 -1.98
CA THR A 70 -1.25 4.68 -0.97
C THR A 70 -1.73 4.28 0.42
N VAL A 71 -0.77 4.03 1.30
CA VAL A 71 -0.95 3.75 2.71
C VAL A 71 -0.75 5.04 3.49
N LEU A 72 -1.75 5.40 4.29
CA LEU A 72 -1.70 6.54 5.20
C LEU A 72 -1.32 6.07 6.61
N PRO A 73 -0.51 6.85 7.35
CA PRO A 73 -0.22 6.54 8.75
C PRO A 73 -1.49 6.50 9.59
N SER A 74 -1.56 5.61 10.57
CA SER A 74 -2.68 5.47 11.51
C SER A 74 -3.09 6.79 12.18
N ARG A 75 -2.12 7.66 12.49
CA ARG A 75 -2.33 8.98 13.09
C ARG A 75 -3.09 9.97 12.19
N TYR A 76 -3.17 9.72 10.88
CA TYR A 76 -4.02 10.53 10.00
C TYR A 76 -5.51 10.34 10.33
N PHE A 77 -5.88 9.21 10.92
CA PHE A 77 -7.26 8.87 11.27
C PHE A 77 -7.61 9.14 12.73
N SER A 78 -6.63 9.43 13.59
CA SER A 78 -6.88 9.67 15.02
C SER A 78 -7.63 10.98 15.33
N GLY A 79 -7.91 11.82 14.32
CA GLY A 79 -8.71 13.03 14.46
C GLY A 79 -10.17 12.93 13.99
N TYR A 80 -10.57 11.84 13.33
CA TYR A 80 -11.88 11.75 12.66
C TYR A 80 -12.95 10.93 13.42
N TRP A 81 -12.59 10.30 14.54
CA TRP A 81 -13.50 9.43 15.33
C TRP A 81 -13.70 9.90 16.78
N ALA A 82 -13.47 11.18 17.04
CA ALA A 82 -13.71 11.80 18.33
C ALA A 82 -14.94 12.72 18.27
N TYR A 83 -16.07 12.21 17.77
CA TYR A 83 -17.42 12.77 17.97
C TYR A 83 -18.44 11.62 17.97
#